data_AF-A0A8J3L2Q2-F1
#
_entry.id   AF-A0A8J3L2Q2-F1
#
_cell.length_a   1.000
_cell.length_b   1.000
_cell.length_c   1.000
_cell.angle_alpha   90.00
_cell.angle_beta   90.00
_cell.angle_gamma   90.00
#
_symmetry.space_group_name_H-M   'P 1'
#
loop_
_entity.id
_entity.type
_entity.pdbx_description
1 polymer ?
#
loop_
_entity_poly.entity_id
_entity_poly.type
_entity_poly.pdbx_seq_one_letter_code
_entity_poly.pdbx_strand_id
1 'polypeptide(L)'
;MLTQVTAPAGVVLKPVRLNFAQFCLWCGDRWCQSQKCVDLHDQSVWQICSECDGSQVGGCPCAGGLMEVPKLSSRVAQLLAESEKNQPTPQAVGRPELVCYGSDADDLVYVWELR
;
A
#
# COMPACT_ATOMS: atom_id res chain seq x y z
N MET A 1 -12.37 6.37 -7.30
CA MET A 1 -11.61 6.29 -6.04
C MET A 1 -10.48 5.30 -6.27
N LEU A 2 -9.21 5.72 -6.18
CA LEU A 2 -8.07 4.82 -6.34
C LEU A 2 -7.81 4.15 -4.98
N THR A 3 -8.18 2.87 -4.86
CA THR A 3 -7.85 2.08 -3.68
C THR A 3 -6.35 1.80 -3.70
N GLN A 4 -5.60 2.36 -2.75
CA GLN A 4 -4.19 2.05 -2.61
C GLN A 4 -4.05 0.65 -2.00
N VAL A 5 -3.52 -0.30 -2.77
CA VAL A 5 -3.18 -1.62 -2.27
C VAL A 5 -1.81 -1.53 -1.61
N THR A 6 -1.82 -1.66 -0.29
CA THR A 6 -0.62 -1.67 0.55
C THR A 6 -0.22 -3.11 0.83
N ALA A 7 1.09 -3.38 0.84
CA ALA A 7 1.58 -4.67 1.27
C ALA A 7 1.33 -4.90 2.76
N PRO A 8 1.21 -6.17 3.20
CA PRO A 8 1.16 -6.50 4.61
C PRO A 8 2.35 -5.94 5.38
N ALA A 9 2.12 -5.58 6.63
CA ALA A 9 3.18 -5.10 7.52
C ALA A 9 4.33 -6.12 7.61
N GLY A 10 5.56 -5.64 7.43
CA GLY A 10 6.78 -6.46 7.46
C GLY A 10 7.20 -7.07 6.11
N VAL A 11 6.41 -6.90 5.05
CA VAL A 11 6.80 -7.35 3.70
C VAL A 11 7.67 -6.29 3.03
N VAL A 12 8.91 -6.66 2.69
CA VAL A 12 9.78 -5.82 1.87
C VAL A 12 9.37 -5.98 0.41
N LEU A 13 8.74 -4.94 -0.14
CA LEU A 13 8.50 -4.83 -1.57
C LEU A 13 9.78 -4.30 -2.22
N LYS A 14 10.48 -5.16 -2.94
CA LYS A 14 11.59 -4.77 -3.81
C LYS A 14 11.84 -5.90 -4.84
N PRO A 15 11.89 -5.61 -6.15
CA PRO A 15 12.29 -6.61 -7.13
C PRO A 15 13.71 -7.09 -6.84
N VAL A 16 14.05 -8.31 -7.26
CA VAL A 16 15.46 -8.74 -7.24
C VAL A 16 16.29 -7.85 -8.17
N ARG A 17 17.46 -7.38 -7.71
CA ARG A 17 18.36 -6.53 -8.52
C ARG A 17 18.73 -7.19 -9.85
N LEU A 18 19.05 -8.49 -9.78
CA LEU A 18 19.34 -9.31 -10.94
C LEU A 18 18.14 -10.21 -11.18
N ASN A 19 17.57 -10.18 -12.38
CA ASN A 19 16.51 -11.12 -12.74
C ASN A 19 17.05 -12.57 -12.83
N PHE A 20 16.16 -13.53 -13.08
CA PHE A 20 16.55 -14.94 -13.17
C PHE A 20 17.63 -15.23 -14.23
N ALA A 21 17.71 -14.42 -15.29
CA ALA A 21 18.72 -14.49 -16.35
C ALA A 21 20.00 -13.70 -16.04
N GLN A 22 20.09 -13.15 -14.83
CA GLN A 22 21.22 -12.38 -14.29
C GLN A 22 21.38 -10.97 -14.89
N PHE A 23 20.33 -10.42 -15.49
CA PHE A 23 20.32 -9.05 -15.99
C PHE A 23 19.99 -8.05 -14.87
N CYS A 24 20.75 -6.97 -14.81
CA CYS A 24 20.59 -5.90 -13.82
C CYS A 24 19.39 -5.02 -14.13
N LEU A 25 18.52 -4.80 -13.14
CA LEU A 25 17.38 -3.91 -13.22
C LEU A 25 17.78 -2.46 -13.58
N TRP A 26 18.95 -2.02 -13.14
CA TRP A 26 19.38 -0.62 -13.27
C TRP A 26 20.10 -0.29 -14.57
N CYS A 27 21.03 -1.15 -14.99
CA CYS A 27 21.86 -0.89 -16.17
C CYS A 27 21.55 -1.81 -17.35
N GLY A 28 20.77 -2.88 -17.15
CA GLY A 28 20.47 -3.86 -18.20
C GLY A 28 21.65 -4.78 -18.56
N ASP A 29 22.78 -4.73 -17.86
CA ASP A 29 23.91 -5.63 -18.11
C ASP A 29 23.72 -6.97 -17.41
N ARG A 30 24.22 -8.04 -18.05
CA ARG A 30 24.27 -9.38 -17.47
C ARG A 30 25.42 -9.49 -16.46
N TRP A 31 25.17 -10.15 -15.33
CA TRP A 31 26.14 -10.37 -14.25
C TRP A 31 26.73 -9.08 -13.65
N CYS A 32 25.94 -8.00 -13.60
CA CYS A 32 26.41 -6.70 -13.13
C CYS A 32 26.92 -6.73 -11.68
N GLN A 33 28.17 -6.28 -11.49
CA GLN A 33 28.83 -6.09 -10.18
C GLN A 33 29.10 -4.62 -9.85
N SER A 34 28.54 -3.66 -10.61
CA SER A 34 28.78 -2.23 -10.39
C SER A 34 28.26 -1.80 -9.02
N GLN A 35 29.14 -1.22 -8.19
CA GLN A 35 28.78 -0.69 -6.87
C GLN A 35 27.66 0.35 -6.98
N LYS A 36 27.69 1.20 -8.01
CA LYS A 36 26.61 2.18 -8.27
C LYS A 36 25.23 1.52 -8.37
N CYS A 37 25.14 0.37 -9.06
CA CYS A 37 23.86 -0.34 -9.20
C CYS A 37 23.43 -1.03 -7.91
N VAL A 38 24.39 -1.45 -7.07
CA VAL A 38 24.11 -1.97 -5.72
C VAL A 38 23.54 -0.85 -4.85
N ASP A 39 24.21 0.29 -4.81
CA ASP A 39 23.81 1.43 -3.98
C ASP A 39 22.44 1.98 -4.39
N LEU A 40 22.17 2.11 -5.70
CA LEU A 40 20.85 2.49 -6.21
C LEU A 40 19.78 1.48 -5.79
N HIS A 41 20.09 0.19 -5.89
CA HIS A 41 19.15 -0.84 -5.50
C HIS A 41 18.82 -0.77 -4.02
N ASP A 42 19.82 -0.68 -3.15
CA ASP A 42 19.64 -0.62 -1.71
C ASP A 42 18.85 0.61 -1.30
N GLN A 43 19.08 1.73 -1.98
CA GLN A 43 18.40 2.99 -1.69
C GLN A 43 17.00 3.12 -2.29
N SER A 44 16.62 2.30 -3.28
CA SER A 44 15.29 2.37 -3.89
C SER A 44 14.18 1.95 -2.91
N VAL A 45 13.00 2.53 -3.09
CA VAL A 45 11.77 2.18 -2.37
C VAL A 45 10.71 1.84 -3.41
N TRP A 46 9.92 0.80 -3.14
CA TRP A 46 8.95 0.29 -4.09
C TRP A 46 7.59 0.11 -3.44
N GLN A 47 6.55 0.18 -4.27
CA GLN A 47 5.18 -0.11 -3.90
C GLN A 47 4.51 -1.00 -4.96
N ILE A 48 3.36 -1.56 -4.61
CA ILE A 48 2.49 -2.26 -5.57
C ILE A 48 2.03 -1.25 -6.62
N CYS A 49 2.14 -1.63 -7.90
CA CYS A 49 1.67 -0.80 -9.00
C CYS A 49 0.15 -0.65 -8.93
N SER A 50 -0.34 0.57 -8.71
CA SER A 50 -1.78 0.86 -8.62
C SER A 50 -2.53 0.71 -9.94
N GLU A 51 -1.83 0.69 -11.08
CA GLU A 51 -2.46 0.57 -12.40
C GLU A 51 -2.86 -0.87 -12.72
N CYS A 52 -2.00 -1.84 -12.36
CA CYS A 52 -2.24 -3.26 -12.61
C CYS A 52 -2.52 -4.07 -11.34
N ASP A 53 -2.59 -3.39 -10.19
CA ASP A 53 -2.75 -3.99 -8.87
C ASP A 53 -1.74 -5.13 -8.59
N GLY A 54 -0.49 -4.91 -8.99
CA GLY A 54 0.58 -5.90 -8.85
C GLY A 54 0.49 -7.11 -9.78
N SER A 55 -0.56 -7.25 -10.60
CA SER A 55 -0.74 -8.42 -11.47
C SER A 55 0.22 -8.45 -12.66
N GLN A 56 0.64 -7.26 -13.13
CA GLN A 56 1.37 -7.06 -14.39
C GLN A 56 0.66 -7.64 -15.64
N VAL A 57 -0.61 -8.03 -15.54
CA VAL A 57 -1.38 -8.55 -16.67
C VAL A 57 -1.66 -7.42 -17.66
N GLY A 58 -1.57 -7.70 -18.95
CA GLY A 58 -1.88 -6.73 -20.01
C GLY A 58 -0.76 -5.77 -20.38
N GLY A 59 0.49 -6.04 -19.99
CA GLY A 59 1.66 -5.28 -20.47
C GLY A 59 1.94 -3.98 -19.70
N CYS A 60 1.54 -3.92 -18.43
CA CYS A 60 1.85 -2.78 -17.56
C CYS A 60 3.38 -2.57 -17.46
N PRO A 61 3.88 -1.32 -17.61
CA PRO A 61 5.32 -1.03 -17.66
C PRO A 61 6.04 -1.16 -16.30
N CYS A 62 5.34 -1.59 -15.26
CA CYS A 62 5.91 -1.83 -13.93
C CYS A 62 6.89 -3.02 -13.92
N ALA A 63 7.79 -3.04 -12.94
CA ALA A 63 8.77 -4.11 -12.77
C ALA A 63 8.16 -5.24 -11.92
N GLY A 64 7.52 -6.22 -12.58
CA GLY A 64 6.98 -7.40 -11.88
C GLY A 64 5.82 -7.06 -10.94
N GLY A 65 4.98 -6.09 -11.31
CA GLY A 65 3.89 -5.60 -10.45
C GLY A 65 4.30 -4.49 -9.49
N LEU A 66 5.57 -4.05 -9.49
CA LEU A 66 6.08 -3.04 -8.58
C LEU A 66 6.53 -1.77 -9.31
N MET A 67 6.35 -0.63 -8.66
CA MET A 67 6.83 0.68 -9.11
C MET A 67 7.81 1.26 -8.10
N GLU A 68 8.92 1.80 -8.59
CA GLU A 68 9.82 2.59 -7.76
C GLU A 68 9.12 3.90 -7.40
N VAL A 69 9.20 4.29 -6.13
CA VAL A 69 8.68 5.55 -5.63
C VAL A 69 9.79 6.38 -4.99
N PRO A 70 9.66 7.71 -5.01
CA PRO A 70 10.57 8.57 -4.28
C PRO A 70 10.59 8.17 -2.80
N LYS A 71 11.79 8.11 -2.21
CA LYS A 71 11.92 8.10 -0.76
C LYS A 71 11.22 9.33 -0.19
N LEU A 72 10.38 9.12 0.81
CA LEU A 72 9.90 10.24 1.62
C LEU A 72 11.10 10.98 2.19
N SER A 73 11.05 12.31 2.12
CA SER A 73 12.06 13.11 2.81
C SER A 73 11.98 12.82 4.31
N SER A 74 13.11 12.92 5.01
CA SER A 74 13.17 12.71 6.46
C SER A 74 12.13 13.52 7.21
N ARG A 75 11.87 14.75 6.75
CA ARG A 75 10.88 15.65 7.34
C ARG A 75 9.44 15.16 7.14
N VAL A 76 9.09 14.64 5.96
CA VAL A 76 7.75 14.09 5.73
C VAL A 76 7.57 12.79 6.52
N ALA A 77 8.59 11.94 6.58
CA ALA A 77 8.55 10.72 7.38
C ALA A 77 8.35 11.02 8.89
N GLN A 78 9.02 12.05 9.42
CA GLN A 78 8.83 12.51 10.79
C GLN A 78 7.40 13.00 11.06
N LEU A 79 6.86 13.84 10.17
CA LEU A 79 5.49 14.36 10.31
C LEU A 79 4.45 13.24 10.29
N LEU A 80 4.63 12.23 9.45
CA LEU A 80 3.74 11.06 9.42
C LEU A 80 3.82 10.27 10.73
N ALA A 81 5.03 9.98 11.22
CA ALA A 81 5.21 9.26 12.49
C ALA A 81 4.66 10.04 13.70
N GLU A 82 4.70 11.38 13.67
CA GLU A 82 4.07 12.23 14.68
C GLU A 82 2.54 12.22 14.56
N SER A 83 2.00 12.19 13.34
CA SER A 83 0.55 12.15 13.11
C SER A 83 -0.08 10.83 13.59
N GLU A 84 0.61 9.70 13.41
CA GLU A 84 0.14 8.39 13.90
C GLU A 84 0.09 8.34 15.43
N LYS A 85 1.05 8.99 16.12
CA LYS A 85 1.05 9.08 17.59
C LYS A 85 -0.06 9.98 18.12
N ASN A 86 -0.44 10.99 17.34
CA ASN A 86 -1.49 11.94 17.68
C ASN A 86 -2.87 11.51 17.20
N GLN A 87 -3.00 10.34 16.56
CA GLN A 87 -4.27 9.86 16.10
C GLN A 87 -5.13 9.52 17.33
N PRO A 88 -6.26 10.22 17.55
CA PRO A 88 -7.10 9.95 18.70
C PRO A 88 -7.52 8.49 18.65
N THR A 89 -7.39 7.80 19.78
CA THR A 89 -7.87 6.43 19.91
C THR A 89 -9.30 6.39 19.39
N PRO A 90 -9.66 5.50 18.46
CA PRO A 90 -11.03 5.37 18.01
C PRO A 90 -11.90 5.21 19.26
N GLN A 91 -12.71 6.23 19.58
CA GLN A 91 -13.68 6.09 20.65
C GLN A 91 -14.57 4.91 20.26
N ALA A 92 -14.82 4.01 21.20
CA ALA A 92 -15.79 2.95 21.01
C ALA A 92 -17.14 3.63 20.78
N VAL A 93 -17.50 3.82 19.52
CA VAL A 93 -18.85 4.18 19.13
C VAL A 93 -19.68 2.98 19.56
N GLY A 94 -20.73 3.23 20.35
CA GLY A 94 -21.55 2.19 20.96
C GLY A 94 -21.92 1.11 19.95
N ARG A 95 -22.07 -0.14 20.42
CA ARG A 95 -22.47 -1.25 19.56
C ARG A 95 -23.74 -0.82 18.81
N PRO A 96 -23.76 -0.83 17.46
CA PRO A 96 -24.93 -0.41 16.72
C PRO A 96 -26.10 -1.33 17.12
N GLU A 97 -27.15 -0.73 17.66
CA GLU A 97 -28.37 -1.42 18.07
C GLU A 97 -29.38 -1.29 16.93
N LEU A 98 -29.99 -2.41 16.56
CA LEU A 98 -31.04 -2.42 15.55
C LEU A 98 -32.33 -1.89 16.21
N VAL A 99 -32.74 -0.68 15.84
CA VAL A 99 -33.98 -0.08 16.33
C VAL A 99 -35.07 -0.25 15.28
N CYS A 100 -36.21 -0.79 15.70
CA CYS A 100 -37.40 -0.92 14.87
C CYS A 100 -38.35 0.25 15.13
N TYR A 101 -38.72 0.99 14.09
CA TYR A 101 -39.78 1.99 14.14
C TYR A 101 -40.97 1.54 13.29
N GLY A 102 -42.19 1.53 13.86
CA GLY A 102 -43.44 1.16 13.19
C GLY A 102 -44.51 0.66 14.18
N SER A 103 -45.80 0.97 13.95
CA SER A 103 -46.91 0.55 14.83
C SER A 103 -47.52 -0.81 14.47
N ASP A 104 -47.26 -1.32 13.27
CA ASP A 104 -47.84 -2.54 12.72
C ASP A 104 -46.79 -3.35 11.94
N ALA A 105 -47.00 -4.67 11.84
CA ALA A 105 -45.99 -5.62 11.36
C ALA A 105 -45.51 -5.38 9.91
N ASP A 106 -46.27 -4.65 9.10
CA ASP A 106 -45.99 -4.41 7.68
C ASP A 106 -45.24 -3.09 7.40
N ASP A 107 -44.97 -2.28 8.43
CA ASP A 107 -44.38 -0.92 8.29
C ASP A 107 -43.13 -0.71 9.17
N LEU A 108 -42.40 -1.80 9.45
CA LEU A 108 -41.16 -1.75 10.23
C LEU A 108 -40.00 -1.21 9.41
N VAL A 109 -39.49 -0.04 9.80
CA VAL A 109 -38.24 0.51 9.28
C VAL A 109 -37.09 0.15 10.22
N TYR A 110 -36.08 -0.50 9.67
CA TYR A 110 -34.84 -0.84 10.38
C TYR A 110 -33.83 0.29 10.22
N VAL A 111 -33.46 0.92 11.33
CA VAL A 111 -32.45 1.98 11.35
C VAL A 111 -31.30 1.54 12.26
N TRP A 112 -30.08 1.69 11.77
CA TRP A 112 -28.87 1.54 12.57
C TRP A 112 -28.60 2.84 13.32
N GLU A 113 -28.82 2.87 14.62
CA GLU A 113 -28.50 4.02 15.47
C GLU A 113 -27.20 3.78 16.25
N LEU A 114 -26.40 4.84 16.37
CA LEU A 114 -25.25 4.91 17.27
C LEU A 114 -25.73 5.63 18.54
N ARG A 115 -25.81 4.92 19.67
CA ARG A 115 -26.08 5.50 21.00
C ARG A 115 -24.83 5.53 21.85
#